data_AF-A0A2H0KT55-F1
#
_entry.id   AF-A0A2H0KT55-F1
#
_cell.length_a   1.000
_cell.length_b   1.000
_cell.length_c   1.000
_cell.angle_alpha   90.00
_cell.angle_beta   90.00
_cell.angle_gamma   90.00
#
_symmetry.space_group_name_H-M   'P 1'
#
loop_
_entity.id
_entity.type
_entity.pdbx_description
1 polymer ?
#
loop_
_entity_poly.entity_id
_entity_poly.type
_entity_poly.pdbx_seq_one_letter_code
_entity_poly.pdbx_strand_id
1 'polypeptide(L)'
;MATNDEKKLSVKIIPPHEYLPYIFVLLALALIVFLGVVAAKVFKESQYIGRSVEFQNTITVSGQGKVLAKPDIGRVDLSVLAEAKTVADAVSENNQKMNKIVQA
;
A
#
# COMPACT_ATOMS: atom_id res chain seq x y z
N MET A 1 28.12 -25.59 85.78
CA MET A 1 27.35 -26.83 85.60
C MET A 1 26.11 -26.46 84.79
N ALA A 2 26.06 -26.95 83.54
CA ALA A 2 24.97 -26.96 82.53
C ALA A 2 24.28 -25.63 82.14
N THR A 3 24.51 -25.05 80.94
CA THR A 3 23.79 -25.23 79.63
C THR A 3 22.29 -24.95 79.70
N ASN A 4 21.77 -23.82 79.21
CA ASN A 4 21.47 -23.45 77.81
C ASN A 4 20.23 -24.19 77.26
N ASP A 5 19.04 -23.62 77.49
CA ASP A 5 17.76 -24.10 76.93
C ASP A 5 17.34 -23.22 75.73
N GLU A 6 17.97 -23.49 74.59
CA GLU A 6 17.45 -23.03 73.31
C GLU A 6 16.40 -24.00 72.76
N LYS A 7 15.17 -23.49 72.68
CA LYS A 7 14.33 -23.51 71.46
C LYS A 7 14.19 -24.87 70.74
N LYS A 8 13.08 -25.56 70.99
CA LYS A 8 12.53 -26.56 70.05
C LYS A 8 11.25 -26.06 69.40
N LEU A 9 11.40 -25.24 68.35
CA LEU A 9 10.35 -25.05 67.35
C LEU A 9 10.41 -26.29 66.44
N SER A 10 9.47 -27.21 66.62
CA SER A 10 9.37 -28.43 65.83
C SER A 10 8.90 -28.10 64.41
N VAL A 11 9.80 -27.63 63.55
CA VAL A 11 9.57 -27.55 62.12
C VAL A 11 9.68 -28.97 61.58
N LYS A 12 8.53 -29.58 61.30
CA LYS A 12 8.45 -30.88 60.62
C LYS A 12 8.86 -30.67 59.16
N ILE A 13 10.13 -30.89 58.86
CA ILE A 13 10.66 -30.87 57.49
C ILE A 13 10.15 -32.13 56.81
N ILE A 14 9.13 -31.97 55.97
CA ILE A 14 8.57 -33.02 55.11
C ILE A 14 9.55 -33.21 53.93
N PRO A 15 9.85 -34.44 53.50
CA PRO A 15 10.90 -34.70 52.52
C PRO A 15 10.57 -34.12 51.12
N PRO A 16 11.59 -33.67 50.35
CA PRO A 16 11.42 -32.86 49.14
C PRO A 16 10.74 -33.55 47.95
N HIS A 17 10.63 -34.89 47.96
CA HIS A 17 9.99 -35.65 46.88
C HIS A 17 8.46 -35.60 46.95
N GLU A 18 7.89 -35.27 48.12
CA GLU A 18 6.44 -35.16 48.28
C GLU A 18 5.89 -33.84 47.70
N TYR A 19 6.72 -32.79 47.55
CA TYR A 19 6.34 -31.49 46.99
C TYR A 19 6.42 -31.41 45.47
N LEU A 20 7.22 -32.28 44.84
CA LEU A 20 7.39 -32.34 43.39
C LEU A 20 6.05 -32.47 42.63
N PRO A 21 5.12 -33.39 42.97
CA PRO A 21 3.84 -33.48 42.28
C PRO A 21 2.97 -32.22 42.46
N TYR A 22 3.02 -31.56 43.63
CA TYR A 22 2.25 -30.34 43.87
C TYR A 22 2.75 -29.15 43.04
N ILE A 23 4.07 -29.05 42.82
CA ILE A 23 4.67 -28.02 41.96
C ILE A 23 4.23 -28.24 40.50
N PHE A 24 4.20 -29.49 40.03
CA PHE A 24 3.69 -29.81 38.68
C PHE A 24 2.20 -29.48 38.52
N VAL A 25 1.38 -29.77 39.54
CA VAL A 25 -0.04 -29.41 39.53
C VAL A 25 -0.24 -27.89 39.50
N LEU A 26 0.54 -27.14 40.28
CA LEU A 26 0.50 -25.68 40.29
C LEU A 26 0.91 -25.10 38.91
N LEU A 27 1.97 -25.65 38.31
CA LEU A 27 2.43 -25.25 36.98
C LEU A 27 1.37 -25.55 35.90
N ALA A 28 0.74 -26.72 35.95
CA ALA A 28 -0.33 -27.09 35.03
C ALA A 28 -1.54 -26.16 35.17
N LEU A 29 -1.94 -25.82 36.40
CA LEU A 29 -3.01 -24.85 36.66
C LEU A 29 -2.68 -23.46 36.10
N ALA A 30 -1.46 -22.97 36.32
CA ALA A 30 -1.02 -21.67 35.79
C ALA A 30 -1.06 -21.65 34.25
N LEU A 31 -0.65 -22.76 33.61
CA LEU A 31 -0.65 -22.91 32.17
C LEU A 31 -2.09 -22.92 31.59
N ILE A 32 -3.02 -23.61 32.25
CA ILE A 32 -4.45 -23.61 31.85
C ILE A 32 -5.05 -22.20 31.91
N VAL A 33 -4.77 -21.46 32.99
CA VAL A 33 -5.26 -20.07 33.14
C VAL A 33 -4.66 -19.16 32.05
N PHE A 34 -3.36 -19.29 31.78
CA PHE A 34 -2.68 -18.52 30.74
C PHE A 34 -3.28 -18.77 29.35
N LEU A 35 -3.48 -20.04 28.99
CA LEU A 35 -4.14 -20.44 27.74
C LEU A 35 -5.58 -19.91 27.64
N GLY A 36 -6.33 -19.94 28.75
CA GLY A 36 -7.69 -19.38 28.80
C GLY A 36 -7.74 -17.89 28.51
N VAL A 37 -6.79 -17.12 29.07
CA VAL A 37 -6.68 -15.67 28.83
C VAL A 37 -6.30 -15.37 27.38
N VAL A 38 -5.34 -16.11 26.82
CA VAL A 38 -4.93 -15.95 25.42
C VAL A 38 -6.09 -16.30 24.48
N ALA A 39 -6.78 -17.41 24.73
CA ALA A 39 -7.94 -17.82 23.93
C ALA A 39 -9.08 -16.78 23.99
N ALA A 40 -9.36 -16.21 25.16
CA ALA A 40 -10.38 -15.17 25.30
C ALA A 40 -9.99 -13.87 24.55
N LYS A 41 -8.70 -13.50 24.56
CA LYS A 41 -8.20 -12.36 23.77
C LYS A 41 -8.36 -12.60 22.28
N VAL A 42 -7.90 -13.76 21.79
CA VAL A 42 -8.00 -14.13 20.37
C VAL A 42 -9.47 -14.22 19.94
N PHE A 43 -10.37 -14.70 20.78
CA PHE A 43 -11.80 -14.75 20.44
C PHE A 43 -12.41 -13.35 20.32
N LYS A 44 -12.04 -12.42 21.20
CA LYS A 44 -12.45 -11.01 21.08
C LYS A 44 -11.83 -10.36 19.85
N GLU A 45 -10.54 -10.56 19.61
CA GLU A 45 -9.80 -9.98 18.49
C GLU A 45 -10.24 -10.58 17.15
N SER A 46 -10.63 -11.86 17.12
CA SER A 46 -11.24 -12.53 15.96
C SER A 46 -12.58 -11.93 15.56
N GLN A 47 -13.28 -11.23 16.46
CA GLN A 47 -14.46 -10.44 16.07
C GLN A 47 -14.07 -9.12 15.37
N TYR A 48 -12.79 -8.73 15.41
CA TYR A 48 -12.23 -7.54 14.74
C TYR A 48 -11.37 -7.92 13.52
N ILE A 49 -10.70 -9.08 13.51
CA ILE A 49 -9.94 -9.59 12.37
C ILE A 49 -10.93 -10.13 11.33
N GLY A 50 -11.25 -9.29 10.35
CA GLY A 50 -12.28 -9.58 9.33
C GLY A 50 -13.32 -8.47 9.20
N ARG A 51 -13.37 -7.52 10.16
CA ARG A 51 -13.90 -6.18 9.88
C ARG A 51 -12.85 -5.48 9.02
N SER A 52 -12.85 -5.80 7.73
CA SER A 52 -12.25 -4.97 6.71
C SER A 52 -12.67 -3.55 7.01
N VAL A 53 -11.68 -2.70 7.34
CA VAL A 53 -11.74 -1.24 7.45
C VAL A 53 -13.18 -0.77 7.29
N GLU A 54 -13.90 -0.66 8.42
CA GLU A 54 -15.27 -0.16 8.46
C GLU A 54 -15.32 0.98 7.45
N PHE A 55 -16.01 0.78 6.32
CA PHE A 55 -15.83 1.60 5.13
C PHE A 55 -16.02 3.06 5.55
N GLN A 56 -14.91 3.75 5.82
CA GLN A 56 -14.96 5.15 6.21
C GLN A 56 -15.62 5.82 5.02
N ASN A 57 -16.69 6.56 5.26
CA ASN A 57 -17.51 7.21 4.23
C ASN A 57 -16.62 7.91 3.20
N THR A 58 -16.23 7.19 2.15
CA THR A 58 -15.21 7.62 1.20
C THR A 58 -15.96 8.23 0.04
N ILE A 59 -15.91 9.56 -0.03
CA ILE A 59 -16.49 10.28 -1.15
C ILE A 59 -15.39 10.40 -2.22
N THR A 60 -15.45 9.54 -3.23
CA THR A 60 -14.55 9.60 -4.38
C THR A 60 -15.12 10.59 -5.40
N VAL A 61 -14.39 11.69 -5.65
CA VAL A 61 -14.75 12.69 -6.68
C VAL A 61 -13.76 12.59 -7.83
N SER A 62 -14.26 12.34 -9.03
CA SER A 62 -13.48 12.40 -10.28
C SER A 62 -13.94 13.61 -11.10
N GLY A 63 -12.98 14.45 -11.49
CA GLY A 63 -13.22 15.60 -12.36
C GLY A 63 -12.49 15.40 -13.68
N GLN A 64 -13.21 15.45 -14.80
CA GLN A 64 -12.61 15.51 -16.13
C GLN A 64 -12.67 16.95 -16.63
N GLY A 65 -11.52 17.61 -16.75
CA GLY A 65 -11.41 18.94 -17.35
C GLY A 65 -11.38 18.84 -18.87
N LYS A 66 -12.41 19.36 -19.55
CA LYS A 66 -12.40 19.50 -21.01
C LYS A 66 -11.95 20.90 -21.39
N VAL A 67 -10.78 21.02 -22.01
CA VAL A 67 -10.28 22.29 -22.56
C VAL A 67 -10.53 22.30 -24.07
N LEU A 68 -11.25 23.31 -24.55
CA LEU A 68 -11.45 23.55 -25.97
C LEU A 68 -10.53 24.71 -26.38
N ALA A 69 -9.38 24.38 -26.99
CA ALA A 69 -8.49 25.38 -27.57
C ALA A 69 -8.91 25.66 -29.02
N LYS A 70 -9.00 26.94 -29.38
CA LYS A 70 -9.11 27.35 -30.78
C LYS A 70 -7.70 27.29 -31.40
N PRO A 71 -7.52 26.66 -32.58
CA PRO A 71 -6.23 26.70 -33.27
C PRO A 71 -5.92 28.15 -33.68
N ASP A 72 -4.70 28.59 -33.38
CA ASP A 72 -4.18 29.95 -33.60
C ASP A 72 -3.22 30.03 -34.80
N ILE A 73 -2.72 28.89 -35.28
CA ILE A 73 -1.79 28.79 -36.40
C ILE A 73 -2.28 27.70 -37.37
N GLY A 74 -2.30 28.03 -38.67
CA GLY A 74 -2.56 27.10 -39.76
C GLY A 74 -1.32 26.96 -40.65
N ARG A 75 -0.98 25.72 -41.02
CA ARG A 75 0.07 25.43 -42.00
C ARG A 75 -0.58 24.93 -43.29
N VAL A 76 -0.25 25.57 -44.41
CA VAL A 76 -0.69 25.15 -45.74
C VAL A 76 0.56 24.94 -46.59
N ASP A 77 0.74 23.71 -47.07
CA ASP A 77 1.84 23.36 -47.97
C ASP A 77 1.26 23.25 -49.40
N LEU A 78 1.70 24.12 -50.31
CA LEU A 78 1.26 24.16 -51.70
C LEU A 78 2.46 23.83 -52.60
N SER A 79 2.20 22.99 -53.61
CA SER A 79 3.21 22.60 -54.60
C SER A 79 2.74 22.97 -56.00
N VAL A 80 3.64 23.55 -56.80
CA VAL A 80 3.37 23.91 -58.20
C VAL A 80 4.25 23.04 -59.10
N LEU A 81 3.63 22.37 -60.07
CA LEU A 81 4.31 21.56 -61.07
C LEU A 81 4.07 22.18 -62.46
N ALA A 82 5.15 22.30 -63.24
CA ALA A 82 5.09 22.70 -64.64
C ALA A 82 5.93 21.73 -65.48
N GLU A 83 5.37 21.30 -66.61
CA GLU A 83 6.01 20.38 -67.55
C GLU A 83 6.15 21.08 -68.90
N ALA A 84 7.34 21.01 -69.49
CA ALA A 84 7.60 21.54 -70.82
C ALA A 84 8.62 20.68 -71.57
N LYS A 85 8.69 20.86 -72.89
CA LYS A 85 9.62 20.11 -73.77
C LYS A 85 11.09 20.46 -73.52
N THR A 86 11.36 21.66 -72.99
CA THR A 86 12.70 22.09 -72.61
C THR A 86 12.72 22.47 -71.12
N VAL A 87 13.87 22.27 -70.48
CA VAL A 87 14.03 22.59 -69.05
C VAL A 87 13.87 24.09 -68.81
N ALA A 88 14.37 24.94 -69.72
CA ALA A 88 14.28 26.39 -69.59
C ALA A 88 12.83 26.87 -69.58
N ASP A 89 11.99 26.32 -70.45
CA ASP A 89 10.57 26.67 -70.53
C ASP A 89 9.82 26.20 -69.29
N ALA A 90 10.10 24.98 -68.80
CA ALA A 90 9.46 24.43 -67.60
C ALA A 90 9.73 25.28 -66.36
N VAL A 91 10.99 25.72 -66.19
CA VAL A 91 11.37 26.59 -65.06
C VAL A 91 10.72 27.98 -65.19
N SER A 92 10.71 28.56 -66.39
CA SER A 92 10.08 29.86 -66.65
C SER A 92 8.58 29.84 -66.34
N GLU A 93 7.87 28.82 -66.83
CA GLU A 93 6.44 28.64 -66.57
C GLU A 93 6.15 28.39 -65.09
N ASN A 94 6.96 27.56 -64.43
CA ASN A 94 6.78 27.28 -63.00
C ASN A 94 6.98 28.55 -62.16
N ASN A 95 7.99 29.35 -62.45
CA ASN A 95 8.23 30.62 -61.77
C ASN A 95 7.08 31.59 -61.98
N GLN A 96 6.53 31.67 -63.20
CA GLN A 96 5.35 32.51 -63.46
C GLN A 96 4.12 32.04 -62.68
N LYS A 97 3.85 30.73 -62.64
CA LYS A 97 2.72 30.17 -61.89
C LYS A 97 2.87 30.40 -60.38
N MET A 98 4.06 30.17 -59.83
CA MET A 98 4.36 30.42 -58.42
C MET A 98 4.17 31.90 -58.06
N ASN A 99 4.68 32.81 -58.89
CA ASN A 99 4.53 34.25 -58.66
C ASN A 99 3.08 34.73 -58.69
N LYS A 100 2.25 34.15 -59.57
CA LYS A 100 0.80 34.45 -59.60
C LYS A 100 0.09 34.03 -58.32
N ILE A 101 0.48 32.90 -57.73
CA ILE A 101 -0.12 32.39 -56.48
C ILE A 101 0.27 33.29 -55.30
N VAL A 102 1.48 33.82 -55.27
CA VAL A 102 1.95 34.71 -54.19
C VAL A 102 1.39 36.13 -54.30
N GLN A 103 1.11 36.61 -55.51
CA GLN A 103 0.64 37.99 -55.75
C GLN A 103 -0.89 38.16 -55.75
N ALA A 104 -1.65 37.06 -55.79
CA ALA A 104 -3.11 37.07 -55.72
C ALA A 104 -3.61 37.19 -54.27
#